data_AF-A0A354RAD1-F1
#
_entry.id   AF-A0A354RAD1-F1
#
_cell.length_a   1.000
_cell.length_b   1.000
_cell.length_c   1.000
_cell.angle_alpha   90.00
_cell.angle_beta   90.00
_cell.angle_gamma   90.00
#
_symmetry.space_group_name_H-M   'P 1'
#
loop_
_entity.id
_entity.type
_entity.pdbx_description
1 polymer ?
#
loop_
_entity_poly.entity_id
_entity_poly.type
_entity_poly.pdbx_seq_one_letter_code
_entity_poly.pdbx_strand_id
1 'polypeptide(L)' 'MATEFSITRRVEFSETDLAGIMHFTNFYRWMEICEHEFLRSLGLSVDMEDENGRFGWPRVKTSCRF' A
#
# COMPACT_ATOMS: atom_id res chain seq x y z
N MET A 1 4.65 20.15 -10.69
CA MET A 1 5.75 19.17 -10.62
C MET A 1 5.16 17.91 -10.01
N ALA A 2 5.50 16.72 -10.53
CA ALA A 2 5.10 15.48 -9.88
C ALA A 2 5.95 15.30 -8.61
N THR A 3 5.31 15.07 -7.47
CA THR A 3 6.00 14.77 -6.21
C THR A 3 5.96 13.26 -6.02
N GLU A 4 7.10 12.65 -5.69
CA GLU A 4 7.20 11.23 -5.38
C GLU A 4 7.13 11.01 -3.87
N PHE A 5 6.41 9.97 -3.44
CA PHE A 5 6.41 9.48 -2.07
C PHE A 5 6.92 8.03 -2.07
N SER A 6 7.87 7.73 -1.18
CA SER A 6 8.42 6.40 -1.05
C SER A 6 8.71 6.06 0.40
N ILE A 7 8.67 4.78 0.71
CA ILE A 7 9.01 4.23 2.03
C ILE A 7 10.04 3.12 1.86
N THR A 8 10.91 2.96 2.85
CA THR A 8 11.85 1.85 2.94
C THR A 8 11.46 0.93 4.08
N ARG A 9 11.35 -0.37 3.81
CA ARG A 9 11.01 -1.39 4.79
C ARG A 9 11.89 -2.61 4.60
N ARG A 10 12.05 -3.37 5.67
CA ARG A 10 12.73 -4.67 5.63
C ARG A 10 11.74 -5.72 5.15
N VAL A 11 12.19 -6.57 4.22
CA VAL A 11 11.44 -7.78 3.83
C VAL A 11 11.54 -8.77 4.97
N GLU A 12 10.38 -9.17 5.49
CA GLU A 12 10.30 -10.15 6.56
C GLU A 12 10.37 -11.58 6.00
N PHE A 13 10.86 -12.53 6.80
CA PHE A 13 10.99 -13.92 6.36
C PHE A 13 9.66 -14.52 5.89
N SER A 14 8.55 -14.17 6.56
CA SER A 14 7.20 -14.59 6.20
C SER A 14 6.70 -14.04 4.86
N GLU A 15 7.38 -13.05 4.29
CA GLU A 15 7.06 -12.45 3.00
C GLU A 15 7.80 -13.11 1.83
N THR A 16 8.72 -14.03 2.13
CA THR A 16 9.55 -14.72 1.14
C THR A 16 8.98 -16.09 0.76
N ASP A 17 9.42 -16.62 -0.38
CA ASP A 17 9.12 -17.99 -0.82
C ASP A 17 10.38 -18.87 -0.90
N LEU A 18 10.22 -20.10 -1.40
CA LEU A 18 11.29 -21.08 -1.50
C LEU A 18 12.43 -20.65 -2.45
N ALA A 19 12.20 -19.68 -3.34
CA ALA A 19 13.25 -19.13 -4.18
C ALA A 19 14.14 -18.11 -3.43
N GLY A 20 13.82 -17.77 -2.18
CA GLY A 20 14.59 -16.84 -1.35
C GLY A 20 14.38 -15.37 -1.73
N ILE A 21 13.32 -15.08 -2.49
CA ILE A 21 12.89 -13.72 -2.85
C ILE A 21 11.52 -13.44 -2.25
N MET A 22 11.10 -12.17 -2.30
CA MET A 22 9.77 -11.76 -1.89
C MET A 22 8.71 -12.45 -2.77
N HIS A 23 7.79 -13.18 -2.15
CA HIS A 23 6.70 -13.82 -2.89
C HIS A 23 5.80 -12.75 -3.51
N PHE A 24 5.41 -12.93 -4.77
CA PHE A 24 4.80 -11.86 -5.58
C PHE A 24 3.51 -11.27 -4.97
N THR A 25 2.77 -12.04 -4.17
CA THR A 25 1.55 -11.55 -3.50
C THR A 25 1.85 -10.49 -2.43
N ASN A 26 3.04 -10.50 -1.84
CA ASN A 26 3.43 -9.52 -0.83
C ASN A 26 3.63 -8.12 -1.44
N PHE A 27 3.95 -8.01 -2.73
CA PHE A 27 4.10 -6.70 -3.37
C PHE A 27 2.81 -5.88 -3.28
N TYR A 28 1.64 -6.51 -3.41
CA TYR A 28 0.37 -5.79 -3.25
C TYR A 28 0.17 -5.26 -1.84
N ARG A 29 0.59 -6.00 -0.80
CA ARG A 29 0.56 -5.51 0.58
C ARG A 29 1.50 -4.33 0.77
N TRP A 30 2.70 -4.40 0.19
CA TRP A 30 3.67 -3.31 0.27
C TRP A 30 3.18 -2.04 -0.45
N MET A 31 2.56 -2.19 -1.62
CA MET A 31 1.94 -1.09 -2.35
C MET A 31 0.81 -0.43 -1.54
N GLU A 32 -0.06 -1.24 -0.94
CA GLU A 32 -1.14 -0.74 -0.08
C GLU A 32 -0.59 -0.02 1.16
N ILE A 33 0.47 -0.54 1.79
CA ILE A 33 1.07 0.12 2.93
C ILE A 33 1.73 1.44 2.51
N CYS A 34 2.38 1.50 1.35
CA CYS A 34 2.91 2.75 0.81
C CYS A 34 1.80 3.79 0.57
N GLU A 35 0.67 3.36 0.01
CA GLU A 35 -0.51 4.22 -0.20
C GLU A 35 -1.07 4.75 1.14
N HIS A 36 -1.16 3.90 2.17
CA HIS A 36 -1.60 4.31 3.49
C HIS A 36 -0.61 5.29 4.14
N GLU A 37 0.70 5.04 4.04
CA GLU A 37 1.74 5.94 4.56
C GLU A 37 1.73 7.28 3.82
N PHE A 38 1.48 7.28 2.51
CA PHE A 38 1.32 8.50 1.73
C PHE A 38 0.14 9.33 2.23
N LEU A 39 -1.04 8.72 2.39
CA LEU A 39 -2.21 9.42 2.93
C LEU A 39 -1.94 9.95 4.34
N ARG A 40 -1.32 9.14 5.20
CA ARG A 40 -0.93 9.57 6.57
C ARG A 40 0.01 10.76 6.56
N SER A 41 0.96 10.82 5.62
CA SER A 41 1.88 11.95 5.48
C SER A 41 1.18 13.28 5.18
N LEU A 42 -0.05 13.21 4.65
CA LEU A 42 -0.92 14.37 4.39
C LEU A 42 -1.98 14.58 5.48
N GLY A 43 -1.95 13.80 6.57
CA GLY A 43 -2.97 13.83 7.62
C GLY A 43 -4.29 13.15 7.23
N LEU A 44 -4.26 12.30 6.20
CA LEU A 44 -5.41 11.57 5.67
C LEU A 44 -5.35 10.07 6.05
N SER A 45 -6.44 9.36 5.79
CA SER A 45 -6.60 7.90 6.03
C SER A 45 -7.39 7.27 4.89
N VAL A 46 -7.25 5.97 4.64
CA VAL A 46 -8.12 5.25 3.69
C VAL A 46 -9.55 5.07 4.20
N ASP A 47 -9.75 5.29 5.49
CA ASP A 47 -11.02 5.23 6.18
C ASP A 47 -11.33 6.64 6.68
N MET A 48 -12.30 7.28 6.04
CA MET A 48 -12.63 8.70 6.21
C MET A 48 -14.09 8.86 6.60
N GLU A 49 -14.42 10.01 7.20
CA GLU A 49 -15.77 10.38 7.59
C GLU A 49 -16.03 11.84 7.22
N ASP A 50 -17.17 12.11 6.58
CA ASP A 50 -17.66 13.45 6.26
C ASP A 50 -19.11 13.64 6.74
N GLU A 51 -19.71 14.79 6.38
CA GLU A 51 -21.11 15.11 6.72
C GLU A 51 -22.13 14.11 6.17
N ASN A 52 -21.77 13.31 5.16
CA ASN A 52 -22.59 12.28 4.53
C ASN A 52 -22.32 10.87 5.08
N GLY A 53 -21.35 10.72 5.98
CA GLY A 53 -21.02 9.49 6.69
C GLY A 53 -19.62 8.95 6.39
N ARG A 54 -19.41 7.67 6.74
CA ARG A 54 -18.13 6.99 6.59
C ARG A 54 -17.94 6.48 5.16
N PHE A 55 -16.80 6.78 4.56
CA PHE A 55 -16.44 6.32 3.23
C PHE A 55 -14.97 5.85 3.19
N GLY A 56 -14.65 5.06 2.17
CA GLY A 56 -13.30 4.53 2.01
C GLY A 56 -12.96 4.26 0.56
N TRP A 57 -11.75 3.76 0.36
CA TRP A 57 -11.13 3.63 -0.96
C TRP A 57 -10.94 2.16 -1.34
N PRO A 58 -12.01 1.44 -1.75
CA PRO A 58 -11.89 0.04 -2.15
C PRO A 58 -11.10 -0.09 -3.46
N ARG A 59 -10.12 -0.98 -3.48
CA ARG A 59 -9.34 -1.28 -4.69
C ARG A 59 -10.17 -2.13 -5.67
N VAL A 60 -10.65 -1.51 -6.74
CA VAL A 60 -11.51 -2.17 -7.75
C VAL A 60 -10.71 -2.98 -8.77
N LYS A 61 -9.50 -2.53 -9.12
CA LYS A 61 -8.64 -3.18 -10.12
C LYS A 61 -7.17 -2.99 -9.76
N THR A 62 -6.35 -3.98 -10.10
CA THR A 62 -4.89 -3.90 -10.00
C THR A 62 -4.24 -4.68 -11.14
N SER A 63 -3.02 -4.29 -11.50
CA SER A 63 -2.18 -5.00 -12.47
C SER A 63 -0.72 -4.83 -12.10
N CYS A 64 0.03 -5.93 -12.05
CA CYS A 64 1.46 -5.92 -11.83
C CYS A 64 2.13 -6.93 -12.74
N ARG A 65 3.39 -6.64 -13.08
CA ARG A 65 4.30 -7.55 -13.77
C ARG A 65 5.52 -7.71 -12.87
N PHE A 66 5.85 -8.95 -12.55
CA PHE A 66 6.95 -9.34 -11.65
C PHE A 66 8.03 -10.07 -12.45
#